data_AF-A0A9E0N8Y7-F1
#
_entry.id   AF-A0A9E0N8Y7-F1
#
_cell.length_a   1.000
_cell.length_b   1.000
_cell.length_c   1.000
_cell.angle_alpha   90.00
_cell.angle_beta   90.00
_cell.angle_gamma   90.00
#
_symmetry.space_group_name_H-M   'P 1'
#
loop_
_entity.id
_entity.type
_entity.pdbx_description
1 polymer ?
#
loop_
_entity_poly.entity_id
_entity_poly.type
_entity_poly.pdbx_seq_one_letter_code
_entity_poly.pdbx_strand_id
1 'polypeptide(L)'
;MRATTVTASLLTSLLTLGLGACASDDTSDELAGETAGEDGDGKADSLDESGYHVARRVVARCLEPECRGIELTRLNRTTTPCLDGASPAACLVPDPALDWSGSGLSKEQIDQLIGGMPYGPSSPDAASEAPILIRGKIDEGRFLVTEAWLGADRAAPVTGIAVRVRGVRAACGSGSCPRHLSEAKLNSTRTATLGGLDFTGDGLDGDSANFLEELIFESGGPGVIITGTRTELADGSKSRSIDNYWLKVFGDNE
;
A
#
# COMPACT_ATOMS: atom_id res chain seq x y z
N MET A 1 60.38 21.51 -39.06
CA MET A 1 60.80 22.84 -38.58
C MET A 1 59.77 23.34 -37.57
N ARG A 2 60.25 23.64 -36.35
CA ARG A 2 59.82 24.66 -35.35
C ARG A 2 58.50 25.40 -35.65
N ALA A 3 57.59 25.63 -34.70
CA ALA A 3 57.88 26.26 -33.41
C ALA A 3 56.84 25.97 -32.31
N THR A 4 57.39 25.89 -31.11
CA THR A 4 56.79 25.94 -29.76
C THR A 4 56.14 27.29 -29.49
N THR A 5 55.00 27.31 -28.80
CA THR A 5 54.62 28.47 -27.97
C THR A 5 54.03 27.97 -26.65
N VAL A 6 54.72 28.36 -25.58
CA VAL A 6 54.36 28.22 -24.17
C VAL A 6 53.54 29.46 -23.79
N THR A 7 52.43 29.28 -23.07
CA THR A 7 51.82 30.38 -22.30
C THR A 7 51.35 29.85 -20.95
N ALA A 8 52.03 30.36 -19.92
CA ALA A 8 51.76 30.20 -18.51
C ALA A 8 50.70 31.21 -18.02
N SER A 9 50.23 31.02 -16.78
CA SER A 9 49.44 31.93 -15.92
C SER A 9 47.95 31.56 -15.83
N LEU A 10 47.25 31.63 -14.70
CA LEU A 10 47.58 32.11 -13.35
C LEU A 10 46.65 31.40 -12.36
N LEU A 11 47.19 31.14 -11.17
CA LEU A 11 46.52 30.59 -9.99
C LEU A 11 45.60 31.66 -9.37
N THR A 12 44.30 31.38 -9.20
CA THR A 12 43.46 32.14 -8.25
C THR A 12 42.60 31.16 -7.46
N SER A 13 43.11 30.79 -6.29
CA SER A 13 42.41 30.03 -5.26
C SER A 13 41.40 30.93 -4.56
N LEU A 14 40.10 30.74 -4.83
CA LEU A 14 39.03 31.21 -3.93
C LEU A 14 38.65 30.04 -3.02
N LEU A 15 39.19 30.07 -1.79
CA LEU A 15 38.68 29.28 -0.67
C LEU A 15 37.38 29.93 -0.19
N THR A 16 36.24 29.45 -0.70
CA THR A 16 34.94 29.69 -0.09
C THR A 16 34.74 28.66 1.04
N LEU A 17 34.94 29.11 2.28
CA LEU A 17 34.48 28.42 3.47
C LEU A 17 32.93 28.49 3.48
N GLY A 18 32.30 27.58 2.75
CA GLY A 18 30.90 27.29 2.91
C GLY A 18 30.69 26.65 4.27
N LEU A 19 30.13 27.42 5.21
CA LEU A 19 29.45 26.87 6.37
C LEU A 19 28.28 26.03 5.83
N GLY A 20 28.53 24.76 5.55
CA GLY A 20 27.48 23.77 5.35
C GLY A 20 26.71 23.67 6.65
N ALA A 21 25.61 24.40 6.74
CA ALA A 21 24.57 24.09 7.70
C ALA A 21 24.07 22.68 7.35
N CYS A 22 24.56 21.68 8.09
CA CYS A 22 23.94 20.37 8.11
C CYS A 22 22.56 20.56 8.76
N ALA A 23 21.57 20.97 7.97
CA ALA A 23 20.19 20.67 8.30
C ALA A 23 20.12 19.14 8.30
N SER A 24 20.05 18.55 9.49
CA SER A 24 19.65 17.17 9.64
C SER A 24 18.25 17.06 9.05
N ASP A 25 18.19 16.55 7.82
CA ASP A 25 16.99 16.30 7.05
C ASP A 25 16.25 15.08 7.63
N ASP A 26 15.95 15.13 8.94
CA ASP A 26 15.23 14.10 9.69
C ASP A 26 13.72 14.20 9.43
N THR A 27 13.35 14.46 8.17
CA THR A 27 11.99 14.23 7.66
C THR A 27 11.80 12.75 7.29
N SER A 28 12.48 11.84 7.98
CA SER A 28 12.34 10.41 7.78
C SER A 28 10.93 9.98 8.16
N ASP A 29 10.15 9.49 7.20
CA ASP A 29 8.89 8.82 7.47
C ASP A 29 9.17 7.56 8.29
N GLU A 30 8.74 7.51 9.55
CA GLU A 30 8.95 6.37 10.46
C GLU A 30 8.25 5.09 9.97
N LEU A 31 7.30 5.22 9.04
CA LEU A 31 6.67 4.09 8.37
C LEU A 31 7.41 3.63 7.12
N ALA A 32 8.43 4.36 6.63
CA ALA A 32 9.21 3.96 5.48
C ALA A 32 10.13 2.75 5.75
N GLY A 33 10.56 2.12 4.66
CA GLY A 33 11.49 0.98 4.66
C GLY A 33 10.83 -0.40 4.78
N GLU A 34 11.62 -1.45 4.54
CA GLU A 34 11.23 -2.85 4.68
C GLU A 34 12.14 -3.52 5.70
N THR A 35 11.98 -3.24 6.98
CA THR A 35 12.87 -3.79 7.99
C THR A 35 12.35 -5.14 8.45
N ALA A 36 12.87 -6.21 7.87
CA ALA A 36 12.60 -7.60 8.29
C ALA A 36 13.11 -7.91 9.72
N GLY A 37 13.87 -7.01 10.35
CA GLY A 37 14.50 -7.24 11.66
C GLY A 37 14.24 -6.20 12.76
N GLU A 38 13.47 -5.14 12.49
CA GLU A 38 13.13 -4.11 13.49
C GLU A 38 11.66 -4.14 13.94
N ASP A 39 10.84 -4.93 13.26
CA ASP A 39 9.50 -5.27 13.71
C ASP A 39 9.70 -6.40 14.76
N GLY A 40 9.72 -6.03 16.05
CA GLY A 40 9.91 -6.98 17.14
C GLY A 40 8.96 -8.18 17.03
N ASP A 41 9.57 -9.37 17.00
CA ASP A 41 9.01 -10.69 16.66
C ASP A 41 8.61 -10.86 15.18
N GLY A 42 9.16 -11.91 14.55
CA GLY A 42 8.89 -12.37 13.17
C GLY A 42 7.45 -12.84 12.89
N LYS A 43 6.47 -12.16 13.48
CA LYS A 43 5.04 -12.19 13.20
C LYS A 43 4.71 -11.22 12.06
N ALA A 44 5.40 -11.35 10.96
CA ALA A 44 4.86 -10.84 9.71
C ALA A 44 5.20 -11.82 8.58
N ASP A 45 6.34 -12.50 8.67
CA ASP A 45 6.89 -13.26 7.53
C ASP A 45 6.60 -14.76 7.58
N SER A 46 5.74 -15.21 8.51
CA SER A 46 5.29 -16.61 8.56
C SER A 46 4.14 -16.88 7.58
N LEU A 47 4.11 -18.08 6.99
CA LEU A 47 3.05 -18.52 6.06
C LEU A 47 1.65 -18.55 6.70
N ASP A 48 1.60 -18.77 8.01
CA ASP A 48 0.37 -18.90 8.79
C ASP A 48 -0.28 -17.55 9.16
N GLU A 49 0.38 -16.44 8.83
CA GLU A 49 -0.07 -15.11 9.18
C GLU A 49 -0.82 -14.41 8.05
N SER A 50 -1.97 -13.81 8.40
CA SER A 50 -2.79 -13.10 7.43
C SER A 50 -2.17 -11.77 7.02
N GLY A 51 -1.76 -11.68 5.76
CA GLY A 51 -1.22 -10.47 5.14
C GLY A 51 -2.15 -9.84 4.10
N TYR A 52 -1.90 -8.58 3.79
CA TYR A 52 -2.53 -7.86 2.68
C TYR A 52 -1.72 -8.02 1.39
N HIS A 53 -2.42 -8.30 0.31
CA HIS A 53 -1.87 -8.57 -1.00
C HIS A 53 -2.64 -7.81 -2.07
N VAL A 54 -1.93 -7.31 -3.07
CA VAL A 54 -2.51 -6.92 -4.35
C VAL A 54 -2.81 -8.19 -5.13
N ALA A 55 -4.06 -8.37 -5.54
CA ALA A 55 -4.52 -9.48 -6.36
C ALA A 55 -4.70 -9.03 -7.82
N ARG A 56 -4.08 -9.76 -8.75
CA ARG A 56 -4.22 -9.53 -10.20
C ARG A 56 -4.49 -10.84 -10.92
N ARG A 57 -5.30 -10.81 -11.97
CA ARG A 57 -5.52 -11.98 -12.83
C ARG A 57 -4.30 -12.23 -13.70
N VAL A 58 -3.89 -13.48 -13.82
CA VAL A 58 -2.92 -13.88 -14.83
C VAL A 58 -3.58 -14.85 -15.79
N VAL A 59 -3.53 -14.52 -17.08
CA VAL A 59 -3.74 -15.50 -18.15
C VAL A 59 -2.40 -16.17 -18.38
N ALA A 60 -2.20 -17.33 -17.78
CA ALA A 60 -1.02 -18.12 -18.10
C ALA A 60 -1.11 -18.58 -19.55
N ARG A 61 0.02 -18.59 -20.27
CA ARG A 61 0.13 -19.03 -21.68
C ARG A 61 0.00 -20.55 -21.84
N CYS A 62 -0.91 -21.22 -21.16
CA CYS A 62 -1.15 -22.64 -21.43
C CYS A 62 -2.48 -22.81 -22.19
N LEU A 63 -2.57 -23.93 -22.93
CA LEU A 63 -3.76 -24.23 -23.73
C LEU A 63 -4.98 -24.35 -22.79
N GLU A 64 -6.06 -23.63 -23.13
CA GLU A 64 -7.35 -23.63 -22.43
C GLU A 64 -7.85 -25.03 -22.02
N PRO A 65 -8.67 -25.16 -20.95
CA PRO A 65 -9.40 -24.10 -20.19
C PRO A 65 -8.87 -23.80 -18.76
N GLU A 66 -7.73 -24.37 -18.36
CA GLU A 66 -7.31 -24.48 -16.94
C GLU A 66 -6.29 -23.43 -16.47
N CYS A 67 -6.06 -22.37 -17.26
CA CYS A 67 -4.94 -21.44 -17.05
C CYS A 67 -5.34 -20.14 -16.36
N ARG A 68 -6.25 -20.24 -15.40
CA ARG A 68 -6.72 -19.12 -14.59
C ARG A 68 -6.01 -19.17 -13.24
N GLY A 69 -5.40 -18.07 -12.87
CA GLY A 69 -4.77 -17.92 -11.56
C GLY A 69 -4.74 -16.46 -11.16
N ILE A 70 -4.50 -16.24 -9.87
CA ILE A 70 -4.33 -14.91 -9.30
C ILE A 70 -2.87 -14.77 -8.88
N GLU A 71 -2.21 -13.74 -9.40
CA GLU A 71 -0.92 -13.29 -8.91
C GLU A 71 -1.14 -12.42 -7.68
N LEU A 72 -0.51 -12.80 -6.57
CA LEU A 72 -0.52 -12.08 -5.31
C LEU A 72 0.82 -11.39 -5.11
N THR A 73 0.78 -10.09 -4.87
CA THR A 73 1.95 -9.30 -4.46
C THR A 73 1.70 -8.76 -3.05
N ARG A 74 2.55 -9.10 -2.10
CA ARG A 74 2.43 -8.65 -0.72
C ARG A 74 2.70 -7.14 -0.61
N LEU A 75 1.82 -6.41 0.07
CA LEU A 75 1.98 -4.97 0.25
C LEU A 75 3.16 -4.64 1.19
N ASN A 76 3.87 -3.55 0.90
CA ASN A 76 5.00 -3.03 1.69
C ASN A 76 6.15 -4.02 1.91
N ARG A 77 6.28 -5.03 1.04
CA ARG A 77 7.31 -6.07 1.09
C ARG A 77 7.82 -6.36 -0.32
N THR A 78 9.12 -6.60 -0.44
CA THR A 78 9.79 -7.01 -1.69
C THR A 78 9.57 -8.47 -2.04
N THR A 79 9.12 -9.28 -1.07
CA THR A 79 8.87 -10.72 -1.24
C THR A 79 7.49 -11.12 -0.73
N THR A 80 6.89 -12.11 -1.40
CA THR A 80 5.60 -12.70 -1.09
C THR A 80 5.78 -14.20 -0.82
N PRO A 81 5.37 -14.71 0.36
CA PRO A 81 5.40 -16.15 0.64
C PRO A 81 4.40 -16.92 -0.23
N CYS A 82 4.86 -18.00 -0.89
CA CYS A 82 4.07 -18.80 -1.83
C CYS A 82 3.68 -20.18 -1.26
N LEU A 83 2.71 -20.84 -1.90
CA LEU A 83 2.21 -22.18 -1.54
C LEU A 83 3.29 -23.27 -1.60
N ASP A 84 4.31 -23.09 -2.45
CA ASP A 84 5.47 -23.99 -2.60
C ASP A 84 6.59 -23.70 -1.59
N GLY A 85 6.40 -22.72 -0.69
CA GLY A 85 7.39 -22.26 0.27
C GLY A 85 8.43 -21.29 -0.30
N ALA A 86 8.40 -20.97 -1.60
CA ALA A 86 9.25 -19.94 -2.16
C ALA A 86 8.82 -18.53 -1.69
N SER A 87 9.70 -17.54 -1.82
CA SER A 87 9.39 -16.14 -1.52
C SER A 87 9.86 -15.17 -2.61
N PRO A 88 9.36 -15.32 -3.85
CA PRO A 88 9.60 -14.35 -4.95
C PRO A 88 8.86 -13.03 -4.70
N ALA A 89 8.99 -12.06 -5.61
CA ALA A 89 8.25 -10.79 -5.51
C ALA A 89 6.72 -10.96 -5.57
N ALA A 90 6.24 -11.96 -6.33
CA ALA A 90 4.82 -12.27 -6.45
C ALA A 90 4.58 -13.78 -6.55
N CYS A 91 3.46 -14.25 -6.02
CA CYS A 91 3.06 -15.65 -6.00
C CYS A 91 1.87 -15.91 -6.91
N LEU A 92 1.96 -16.95 -7.74
CA LEU A 92 0.81 -17.42 -8.51
C LEU A 92 -0.01 -18.40 -7.66
N VAL A 93 -1.27 -18.07 -7.44
CA VAL A 93 -2.26 -18.97 -6.84
C VAL A 93 -3.15 -19.51 -7.96
N PRO A 94 -3.03 -20.80 -8.32
CA PRO A 94 -3.87 -21.38 -9.37
C PRO A 94 -5.32 -21.47 -8.90
N ASP A 95 -6.29 -21.39 -9.81
CA ASP A 95 -7.67 -21.80 -9.54
C ASP A 95 -7.70 -23.34 -9.38
N PRO A 96 -8.27 -23.94 -8.30
CA PRO A 96 -9.09 -23.36 -7.22
C PRO A 96 -8.37 -23.21 -5.86
N ALA A 97 -7.05 -23.01 -5.86
CA ALA A 97 -6.27 -22.83 -4.63
C ALA A 97 -6.57 -21.50 -3.90
N LEU A 98 -7.35 -20.60 -4.49
CA LEU A 98 -7.88 -19.41 -3.80
C LEU A 98 -9.19 -19.74 -3.10
N ASP A 99 -9.21 -19.70 -1.77
CA ASP A 99 -10.36 -20.05 -0.94
C ASP A 99 -11.01 -18.81 -0.34
N TRP A 100 -12.26 -18.55 -0.70
CA TRP A 100 -13.02 -17.38 -0.23
C TRP A 100 -13.92 -17.66 0.98
N SER A 101 -13.94 -18.90 1.48
CA SER A 101 -14.83 -19.32 2.58
C SER A 101 -14.66 -18.50 3.87
N GLY A 102 -13.46 -17.94 4.10
CA GLY A 102 -13.16 -17.08 5.24
C GLY A 102 -13.58 -15.62 5.10
N SER A 103 -14.02 -15.18 3.91
CA SER A 103 -14.32 -13.77 3.62
C SER A 103 -15.74 -13.36 3.97
N GLY A 104 -16.66 -14.32 4.10
CA GLY A 104 -18.09 -14.07 4.28
C GLY A 104 -18.82 -13.52 3.04
N LEU A 105 -18.13 -13.36 1.91
CA LEU A 105 -18.70 -12.87 0.66
C LEU A 105 -19.58 -13.94 -0.02
N SER A 106 -20.65 -13.50 -0.68
CA SER A 106 -21.46 -14.38 -1.54
C SER A 106 -20.75 -14.71 -2.84
N LYS A 107 -21.21 -15.76 -3.52
CA LYS A 107 -20.64 -16.20 -4.79
C LYS A 107 -20.69 -15.08 -5.84
N GLU A 108 -21.78 -14.34 -5.88
CA GLU A 108 -22.00 -13.23 -6.81
C GLU A 108 -20.99 -12.10 -6.56
N GLN A 109 -20.72 -11.76 -5.30
CA GLN A 109 -19.70 -10.78 -4.93
C GLN A 109 -18.29 -11.24 -5.30
N ILE A 110 -17.97 -12.52 -5.06
CA ILE A 110 -16.68 -13.11 -5.44
C ILE A 110 -16.50 -13.08 -6.96
N ASP A 111 -17.52 -13.49 -7.71
CA ASP A 111 -17.49 -13.48 -9.18
C ASP A 111 -17.35 -12.04 -9.72
N GLN A 112 -17.98 -11.04 -9.08
CA GLN A 112 -17.81 -9.63 -9.43
C GLN A 112 -16.39 -9.14 -9.14
N LEU A 113 -15.82 -9.46 -7.98
CA LEU A 113 -14.45 -9.11 -7.63
C LEU A 113 -13.46 -9.72 -8.61
N ILE A 114 -13.52 -11.03 -8.83
CA ILE A 114 -12.65 -11.73 -9.78
C ILE A 114 -12.88 -11.19 -11.20
N GLY A 115 -14.12 -10.88 -11.57
CA GLY A 115 -14.50 -10.27 -12.84
C GLY A 115 -13.88 -8.89 -13.08
N GLY A 116 -13.73 -8.08 -12.03
CA GLY A 116 -13.15 -6.74 -12.06
C GLY A 116 -11.66 -6.65 -11.74
N MET A 117 -10.96 -7.77 -11.49
CA MET A 117 -9.51 -7.71 -11.22
C MET A 117 -8.71 -7.32 -12.47
N PRO A 118 -7.77 -6.36 -12.39
CA PRO A 118 -6.86 -6.10 -13.51
C PRO A 118 -6.06 -7.34 -13.86
N TYR A 119 -5.66 -7.43 -15.13
CA TYR A 119 -4.63 -8.36 -15.53
C TYR A 119 -3.26 -7.93 -14.99
N GLY A 120 -2.49 -8.89 -14.50
CA GLY A 120 -1.14 -8.69 -13.99
C GLY A 120 -0.16 -8.20 -15.06
N PRO A 121 1.00 -7.64 -14.66
CA PRO A 121 2.01 -7.16 -15.60
C PRO A 121 2.59 -8.28 -16.48
N SER A 122 2.43 -9.53 -16.07
CA SER A 122 2.78 -10.73 -16.84
C SER A 122 1.79 -11.06 -17.96
N SER A 123 0.62 -10.41 -17.99
CA SER A 123 -0.41 -10.59 -19.01
C SER A 123 -0.18 -9.68 -20.23
N PRO A 124 -0.45 -10.16 -21.46
CA PRO A 124 -0.46 -9.30 -22.65
C PRO A 124 -1.55 -8.21 -22.59
N ASP A 125 -2.61 -8.42 -21.81
CA ASP A 125 -3.75 -7.52 -21.64
C ASP A 125 -3.66 -6.72 -20.33
N ALA A 126 -2.44 -6.49 -19.82
CA ALA A 126 -2.22 -5.73 -18.59
C ALA A 126 -2.96 -4.38 -18.66
N ALA A 127 -4.09 -4.31 -17.95
CA ALA A 127 -4.96 -3.16 -17.93
C ALA A 127 -4.60 -2.24 -16.78
N SER A 128 -4.86 -0.96 -16.99
CA SER A 128 -4.76 0.06 -15.98
C SER A 128 -6.11 0.13 -15.23
N GLU A 129 -6.44 -0.90 -14.46
CA GLU A 129 -7.61 -0.91 -13.56
C GLU A 129 -7.15 -0.89 -12.11
N ALA A 130 -8.04 -0.44 -11.22
CA ALA A 130 -7.73 -0.35 -9.80
C ALA A 130 -7.47 -1.76 -9.24
N PRO A 131 -6.30 -2.01 -8.63
CA PRO A 131 -6.00 -3.32 -8.08
C PRO A 131 -6.96 -3.65 -6.93
N ILE A 132 -7.36 -4.92 -6.81
CA ILE A 132 -8.09 -5.41 -5.65
C ILE A 132 -7.07 -5.76 -4.57
N LEU A 133 -7.31 -5.32 -3.33
CA LEU A 133 -6.54 -5.82 -2.20
C LEU A 133 -7.30 -6.94 -1.50
N ILE A 134 -6.60 -8.02 -1.19
CA ILE A 134 -7.15 -9.09 -0.38
C ILE A 134 -6.29 -9.26 0.87
N ARG A 135 -6.94 -9.61 1.98
CA ARG A 135 -6.25 -10.10 3.16
C ARG A 135 -6.44 -11.60 3.24
N GLY A 136 -5.37 -12.33 3.52
CA GLY A 136 -5.43 -13.77 3.66
C GLY A 136 -4.12 -14.39 4.08
N LYS A 137 -4.14 -15.70 4.30
CA LYS A 137 -2.98 -16.52 4.68
C LYS A 137 -2.94 -17.81 3.86
N ILE A 138 -1.81 -18.48 3.89
CA ILE A 138 -1.73 -19.85 3.37
C ILE A 138 -2.21 -20.80 4.46
N ASP A 139 -3.13 -21.69 4.11
CA ASP A 139 -3.78 -22.64 5.02
C ASP A 139 -4.02 -23.94 4.23
N GLU A 140 -3.45 -25.05 4.70
CA GLU A 140 -3.63 -26.38 4.08
C GLU A 140 -3.35 -26.44 2.55
N GLY A 141 -2.36 -25.68 2.07
CA GLY A 141 -2.00 -25.65 0.64
C GLY A 141 -2.94 -24.80 -0.23
N ARG A 142 -3.80 -24.00 0.40
CA ARG A 142 -4.67 -23.01 -0.25
C ARG A 142 -4.39 -21.62 0.30
N PHE A 143 -4.77 -20.58 -0.43
CA PHE A 143 -4.75 -19.21 0.07
C PHE A 143 -6.15 -18.84 0.56
N LEU A 144 -6.33 -18.77 1.88
CA LEU A 144 -7.59 -18.43 2.53
C LEU A 144 -7.75 -16.90 2.59
N VAL A 145 -8.72 -16.39 1.85
CA VAL A 145 -9.11 -14.97 1.84
C VAL A 145 -10.07 -14.68 2.98
N THR A 146 -9.76 -13.64 3.77
CA THR A 146 -10.55 -13.19 4.92
C THR A 146 -11.11 -11.79 4.75
N GLU A 147 -10.49 -10.94 3.93
CA GLU A 147 -11.02 -9.61 3.60
C GLU A 147 -10.77 -9.31 2.13
N ALA A 148 -11.67 -8.53 1.52
CA ALA A 148 -11.48 -7.97 0.19
C ALA A 148 -11.73 -6.46 0.21
N TRP A 149 -10.99 -5.74 -0.62
CA TRP A 149 -10.96 -4.30 -0.67
C TRP A 149 -10.95 -3.84 -2.12
N LEU A 150 -11.96 -3.06 -2.50
CA LEU A 150 -12.13 -2.56 -3.86
C LEU A 150 -11.50 -1.17 -3.99
N GLY A 151 -10.64 -0.99 -4.98
CA GLY A 151 -10.05 0.30 -5.29
C GLY A 151 -11.07 1.16 -6.00
N ALA A 152 -11.19 2.43 -5.62
CA ALA A 152 -12.38 3.20 -5.95
C ALA A 152 -12.45 3.76 -7.38
N ASP A 153 -11.31 4.03 -8.03
CA ASP A 153 -11.17 4.15 -9.51
C ASP A 153 -9.85 4.84 -9.83
N ARG A 154 -8.73 4.17 -9.52
CA ARG A 154 -7.43 4.57 -10.06
C ARG A 154 -6.68 3.36 -10.56
N ALA A 155 -6.58 3.35 -11.88
CA ALA A 155 -5.70 2.57 -12.73
C ALA A 155 -4.20 2.56 -12.35
N ALA A 156 -3.82 3.35 -11.33
CA ALA A 156 -2.44 3.59 -11.01
C ALA A 156 -1.83 2.34 -10.32
N PRO A 157 -0.56 2.04 -10.60
CA PRO A 157 0.16 1.05 -9.81
C PRO A 157 0.10 1.43 -8.33
N VAL A 158 -0.06 0.45 -7.46
CA VAL A 158 0.11 0.65 -6.01
C VAL A 158 1.56 1.07 -5.78
N THR A 159 1.77 2.36 -5.53
CA THR A 159 3.08 2.95 -5.22
C THR A 159 3.04 3.55 -3.83
N GLY A 160 4.21 3.68 -3.21
CA GLY A 160 4.33 4.18 -1.85
C GLY A 160 3.91 3.16 -0.78
N ILE A 161 3.72 3.66 0.44
CA ILE A 161 3.43 2.84 1.62
C ILE A 161 1.91 2.72 1.75
N ALA A 162 1.42 1.48 1.70
CA ALA A 162 0.02 1.19 1.97
C ALA A 162 -0.25 1.18 3.48
N VAL A 163 -1.19 2.01 3.92
CA VAL A 163 -1.59 2.12 5.32
C VAL A 163 -3.09 1.97 5.45
N ARG A 164 -3.56 1.41 6.57
CA ARG A 164 -4.96 1.52 6.98
C ARG A 164 -5.11 2.75 7.87
N VAL A 165 -6.01 3.65 7.51
CA VAL A 165 -6.33 4.86 8.26
C VAL A 165 -7.66 4.72 8.97
N ARG A 166 -7.69 5.15 10.24
CA ARG A 166 -8.89 5.20 11.08
C ARG A 166 -8.91 6.49 11.90
N GLY A 167 -10.12 6.99 12.13
CA GLY A 167 -10.37 8.07 13.05
C GLY A 167 -10.23 7.58 14.49
N VAL A 168 -9.44 8.29 15.28
CA VAL A 168 -9.35 8.06 16.72
C VAL A 168 -10.14 9.17 17.41
N ARG A 169 -11.23 8.79 18.08
CA ARG A 169 -11.95 9.71 18.96
C ARG A 169 -11.19 9.79 20.28
N ALA A 170 -10.53 10.91 20.52
CA ALA A 170 -10.00 11.19 21.86
C ALA A 170 -11.15 11.15 22.87
N ALA A 171 -10.94 10.52 24.03
CA ALA A 171 -11.92 10.51 25.11
C ALA A 171 -11.92 11.89 25.80
N CYS A 172 -12.70 12.85 25.30
CA CYS A 172 -12.87 14.15 25.96
C CYS A 172 -14.25 14.24 26.62
N GLY A 173 -14.28 14.70 27.88
CA GLY A 173 -15.48 14.70 28.73
C GLY A 173 -16.53 15.76 28.42
N SER A 174 -16.18 16.87 27.75
CA SER A 174 -17.13 17.99 27.51
C SER A 174 -16.59 19.11 26.59
N GLY A 175 -16.06 18.78 25.41
CA GLY A 175 -15.62 19.76 24.41
C GLY A 175 -15.48 19.16 23.01
N SER A 176 -15.29 20.00 21.99
CA SER A 176 -14.96 19.55 20.62
C SER A 176 -13.65 18.76 20.66
N CYS A 177 -13.73 17.43 20.61
CA CYS A 177 -12.52 16.61 20.55
C CYS A 177 -11.78 16.86 19.24
N PRO A 178 -10.46 17.12 19.29
CA PRO A 178 -9.65 17.08 18.10
C PRO A 178 -9.82 15.71 17.42
N ARG A 179 -10.12 15.74 16.13
CA ARG A 179 -10.19 14.54 15.31
C ARG A 179 -8.76 14.14 14.97
N HIS A 180 -8.25 13.10 15.64
CA HIS A 180 -6.96 12.52 15.30
C HIS A 180 -7.15 11.35 14.35
N LEU A 181 -6.17 11.13 13.50
CA LEU A 181 -6.11 10.00 12.59
C LEU A 181 -5.00 9.08 13.06
N SER A 182 -5.27 7.78 13.07
CA SER A 182 -4.23 6.76 13.21
C SER A 182 -4.03 6.09 11.86
N GLU A 183 -2.78 5.91 11.49
CA GLU A 183 -2.40 5.08 10.35
C GLU A 183 -1.60 3.87 10.84
N ALA A 184 -1.94 2.70 10.29
CA ALA A 184 -1.23 1.46 10.54
C ALA A 184 -0.66 0.94 9.23
N LYS A 185 0.66 0.76 9.17
CA LYS A 185 1.31 0.22 7.98
C LYS A 185 0.87 -1.22 7.75
N LEU A 186 0.37 -1.51 6.55
CA LEU A 186 -0.05 -2.87 6.22
C LEU A 186 1.15 -3.83 6.22
N ASN A 187 0.93 -5.06 6.69
CA ASN A 187 1.97 -6.09 6.85
C ASN A 187 3.14 -5.67 7.77
N SER A 188 2.87 -4.80 8.75
CA SER A 188 3.82 -4.37 9.78
C SER A 188 3.09 -4.07 11.09
N THR A 189 3.82 -4.04 12.19
CA THR A 189 3.32 -3.63 13.52
C THR A 189 3.41 -2.13 13.75
N ARG A 190 4.04 -1.39 12.82
CA ARG A 190 4.25 0.05 12.91
C ARG A 190 2.95 0.84 12.73
N THR A 191 2.73 1.78 13.64
CA THR A 191 1.61 2.72 13.61
C THR A 191 2.11 4.14 13.84
N ALA A 192 1.37 5.12 13.31
CA ALA A 192 1.64 6.52 13.51
C ALA A 192 0.32 7.31 13.64
N THR A 193 0.44 8.57 14.03
CA THR A 193 -0.67 9.53 14.08
C THR A 193 -0.51 10.53 12.93
N LEU A 194 -1.63 10.91 12.32
CA LEU A 194 -1.70 11.96 11.31
C LEU A 194 -2.49 13.16 11.87
N GLY A 195 -2.01 14.36 11.52
CA GLY A 195 -2.72 15.63 11.73
C GLY A 195 -3.80 15.87 10.68
N GLY A 196 -3.73 15.20 9.53
CA GLY A 196 -4.73 15.29 8.47
C GLY A 196 -4.46 14.35 7.30
N LEU A 197 -5.41 14.33 6.36
CA LEU A 197 -5.23 13.76 5.03
C LEU A 197 -5.26 14.89 4.01
N ASP A 198 -4.40 14.78 3.01
CA ASP A 198 -4.37 15.68 1.88
C ASP A 198 -5.11 15.04 0.70
N PHE A 199 -6.33 15.51 0.49
CA PHE A 199 -7.21 15.09 -0.61
C PHE A 199 -6.93 15.84 -1.92
N THR A 200 -5.98 16.77 -1.95
CA THR A 200 -5.67 17.53 -3.16
C THR A 200 -4.96 16.69 -4.24
N GLY A 201 -4.52 15.47 -3.89
CA GLY A 201 -3.92 14.50 -4.79
C GLY A 201 -4.89 13.94 -5.84
N ASP A 202 -4.48 14.00 -7.11
CA ASP A 202 -5.01 13.22 -8.25
C ASP A 202 -6.52 13.33 -8.54
N GLY A 203 -7.19 14.38 -8.05
CA GLY A 203 -8.56 14.70 -8.47
C GLY A 203 -9.67 14.03 -7.66
N LEU A 204 -9.48 13.79 -6.35
CA LEU A 204 -10.63 13.57 -5.47
C LEU A 204 -11.48 14.84 -5.43
N ASP A 205 -12.76 14.73 -5.76
CA ASP A 205 -13.70 15.82 -5.57
C ASP A 205 -14.11 15.96 -4.10
N GLY A 206 -14.78 17.08 -3.77
CA GLY A 206 -15.20 17.35 -2.40
C GLY A 206 -16.15 16.29 -1.83
N ASP A 207 -16.97 15.67 -2.70
CA ASP A 207 -17.92 14.64 -2.29
C ASP A 207 -17.19 13.34 -1.90
N SER A 208 -16.20 12.93 -2.69
CA SER A 208 -15.34 11.78 -2.39
C SER A 208 -14.54 11.99 -1.11
N ALA A 209 -14.00 13.19 -0.89
CA ALA A 209 -13.28 13.53 0.34
C ALA A 209 -14.19 13.44 1.57
N ASN A 210 -15.40 14.00 1.50
CA ASN A 210 -16.39 13.94 2.58
C ASN A 210 -16.81 12.49 2.89
N PHE A 211 -17.05 11.69 1.85
CA PHE A 211 -17.39 10.27 1.99
C PHE A 211 -16.27 9.48 2.67
N LEU A 212 -15.01 9.71 2.27
CA LEU A 212 -13.87 9.06 2.91
C LEU A 212 -13.70 9.48 4.37
N GLU A 213 -13.89 10.76 4.68
CA GLU A 213 -13.84 11.24 6.06
C GLU A 213 -14.93 10.58 6.92
N GLU A 214 -16.15 10.44 6.40
CA GLU A 214 -17.23 9.73 7.09
C GLU A 214 -16.86 8.28 7.42
N LEU A 215 -16.36 7.53 6.43
CA LEU A 215 -15.90 6.14 6.62
C LEU A 215 -14.73 6.01 7.61
N ILE A 216 -13.79 6.95 7.58
CA ILE A 216 -12.62 6.95 8.47
C ILE A 216 -13.05 7.13 9.93
N PHE A 217 -14.04 8.00 10.19
CA PHE A 217 -14.51 8.30 11.54
C PHE A 217 -15.73 7.47 11.98
N GLU A 218 -16.16 6.50 11.18
CA GLU A 218 -17.18 5.54 11.54
C GLU A 218 -16.72 4.70 12.74
N SER A 219 -17.51 4.73 13.81
CA SER A 219 -17.16 4.08 15.06
C SER A 219 -17.21 2.56 14.91
N GLY A 220 -16.05 1.89 15.05
CA GLY A 220 -15.95 0.45 14.85
C GLY A 220 -15.88 0.02 13.38
N GLY A 221 -15.89 0.99 12.45
CA GLY A 221 -15.73 0.73 11.03
C GLY A 221 -14.35 0.17 10.70
N PRO A 222 -14.20 -0.46 9.52
CA PRO A 222 -12.93 -1.06 9.12
C PRO A 222 -11.86 -0.02 8.79
N GLY A 223 -12.24 1.26 8.62
CA GLY A 223 -11.41 2.33 8.10
C GLY A 223 -11.23 2.25 6.60
N VAL A 224 -10.27 3.01 6.08
CA VAL A 224 -9.92 3.05 4.66
C VAL A 224 -8.46 2.62 4.49
N ILE A 225 -8.14 1.84 3.46
CA ILE A 225 -6.75 1.63 3.07
C ILE A 225 -6.37 2.71 2.07
N ILE A 226 -5.23 3.35 2.25
CA ILE A 226 -4.69 4.34 1.31
C ILE A 226 -3.21 4.08 1.02
N THR A 227 -2.74 4.59 -0.11
CA THR A 227 -1.33 4.89 -0.34
C THR A 227 -1.14 6.38 -0.48
N GLY A 228 0.05 6.86 -0.14
CA GLY A 228 0.46 8.22 -0.44
C GLY A 228 1.76 8.58 0.25
N THR A 229 2.12 9.85 0.17
CA THR A 229 3.35 10.39 0.76
C THR A 229 3.04 11.18 2.02
N ARG A 230 3.86 11.04 3.06
CA ARG A 230 3.76 11.88 4.26
C ARG A 230 4.52 13.17 4.10
N THR A 231 3.92 14.24 4.60
CA THR A 231 4.49 15.58 4.61
C THR A 231 4.33 16.18 5.99
N GLU A 232 5.37 16.86 6.48
CA GLU A 232 5.28 17.61 7.73
C GLU A 232 4.55 18.95 7.50
N LEU A 233 3.59 19.24 8.37
CA LEU A 233 2.86 20.50 8.39
C LEU A 233 3.63 21.54 9.22
N ALA A 234 3.26 22.81 9.08
CA ALA A 234 3.92 23.92 9.78
C ALA A 234 3.86 23.83 11.32
N ASP A 235 2.91 23.05 11.86
CA ASP A 235 2.76 22.80 13.30
C ASP A 235 3.54 21.57 13.80
N GLY A 236 4.32 20.91 12.92
CA GLY A 236 5.10 19.70 13.20
C GLY A 236 4.28 18.40 13.13
N SER A 237 2.96 18.47 12.92
CA SER A 237 2.16 17.28 12.65
C SER A 237 2.43 16.75 11.24
N LYS A 238 2.06 15.49 10.97
CA LYS A 238 2.23 14.88 9.64
C LYS A 238 0.88 14.76 8.94
N SER A 239 0.82 15.13 7.67
CA SER A 239 -0.28 14.82 6.76
C SER A 239 0.13 13.70 5.80
N ARG A 240 -0.82 13.00 5.20
CA ARG A 240 -0.56 12.05 4.09
C ARG A 240 -1.43 12.37 2.87
N SER A 241 -0.84 12.39 1.68
CA SER A 241 -1.58 12.44 0.42
C SER A 241 -2.39 11.17 0.18
N ILE A 242 -3.42 11.24 -0.66
CA ILE A 242 -4.17 10.06 -1.11
C ILE A 242 -3.94 9.84 -2.59
N ASP A 243 -2.99 8.96 -2.90
CA ASP A 243 -2.65 8.58 -4.27
C ASP A 243 -3.59 7.46 -4.73
N ASN A 244 -3.89 6.49 -3.85
CA ASN A 244 -4.90 5.45 -4.04
C ASN A 244 -5.67 5.21 -2.75
N TYR A 245 -6.90 4.73 -2.87
CA TYR A 245 -7.68 4.27 -1.73
C TYR A 245 -8.54 3.06 -2.06
N TRP A 246 -8.79 2.24 -1.04
CA TRP A 246 -9.62 1.06 -1.13
C TRP A 246 -10.63 1.02 0.01
N LEU A 247 -11.83 0.54 -0.34
CA LEU A 247 -12.96 0.37 0.55
C LEU A 247 -13.18 -1.12 0.82
N LYS A 248 -13.48 -1.47 2.07
CA LYS A 248 -13.78 -2.87 2.43
C LYS A 248 -15.05 -3.31 1.71
N VAL A 249 -15.01 -4.50 1.11
CA VAL A 249 -16.21 -5.19 0.64
C VAL A 249 -16.74 -6.03 1.79
N PHE A 250 -18.01 -5.80 2.14
CA PHE A 250 -18.69 -6.53 3.21
C PHE A 250 -19.49 -7.69 2.61
N GLY A 251 -19.48 -8.82 3.32
CA GLY A 251 -20.35 -9.93 2.98
C GLY A 251 -21.80 -9.62 3.37
N ASP A 252 -22.75 -10.37 2.81
CA ASP A 252 -24.19 -10.18 3.06
C ASP A 252 -24.63 -10.46 4.52
N ASN A 253 -23.70 -10.89 5.39
CA ASN A 253 -23.95 -11.29 6.78
C ASN A 253 -23.38 -10.32 7.84
N GLU A 254 -22.75 -9.21 7.45
CA GLU A 254 -22.26 -8.14 8.34
C GLU A 254 -23.11 -6.86 8.19
#